data_AF-A0A3D2FZ18-F1
#
_entry.id   AF-A0A3D2FZ18-F1
#
_cell.length_a   1.000
_cell.length_b   1.000
_cell.length_c   1.000
_cell.angle_alpha   90.00
_cell.angle_beta   90.00
_cell.angle_gamma   90.00
#
_symmetry.space_group_name_H-M   'P 1'
#
loop_
_entity.id
_entity.type
_entity.pdbx_description
1 polymer ?
#
loop_
_entity_poly.entity_id
_entity_poly.type
_entity_poly.pdbx_seq_one_letter_code
_entity_poly.pdbx_strand_id
1 'polypeptide(L)'
;YWGAQTERSRRNFPAGAGHETMPEEILRAFAILKKAAAEANRALVPQRMTEEKCAAISRSCDEILAGQLDGNFPLVVFQTGSGTQSNMNVN
;
A
#
# COMPACT_ATOMS: atom_id res chain seq x y z
N TYR A 1 -1.81 1.80 11.13
CA TYR A 1 -2.28 2.53 9.93
C TYR A 1 -3.19 1.73 9.01
N TRP A 2 -3.10 0.39 8.95
CA TRP A 2 -3.90 -0.40 8.01
C TRP A 2 -5.40 -0.50 8.36
N GLY A 3 -6.22 -0.80 7.35
CA GLY A 3 -7.68 -0.93 7.47
C GLY A 3 -8.21 -2.36 7.65
N ALA A 4 -9.54 -2.49 7.59
CA ALA A 4 -10.24 -3.75 7.85
C ALA A 4 -9.88 -4.91 6.90
N GLN A 5 -9.57 -4.61 5.63
CA GLN A 5 -9.21 -5.64 4.65
C GLN A 5 -7.84 -6.26 4.95
N THR A 6 -6.86 -5.44 5.33
CA THR A 6 -5.56 -5.91 5.81
C THR A 6 -5.71 -6.78 7.05
N GLU A 7 -6.48 -6.32 8.05
CA GLU A 7 -6.65 -7.10 9.28
C GLU A 7 -7.37 -8.44 9.03
N ARG A 8 -8.35 -8.45 8.12
CA ARG A 8 -8.99 -9.69 7.67
C ARG A 8 -8.00 -10.64 6.99
N SER A 9 -7.16 -10.11 6.10
CA SER A 9 -6.14 -10.91 5.42
C SER A 9 -5.12 -11.49 6.40
N ARG A 10 -4.64 -10.68 7.35
CA ARG A 10 -3.67 -11.07 8.37
C ARG A 10 -4.16 -12.26 9.21
N ARG A 11 -5.47 -12.34 9.48
CA ARG A 11 -6.10 -13.45 10.21
C ARG A 11 -6.38 -14.68 9.34
N ASN A 12 -6.77 -14.47 8.09
CA ASN A 12 -7.18 -15.55 7.19
C ASN A 12 -5.99 -16.27 6.53
N PHE A 13 -4.84 -15.61 6.42
CA PHE A 13 -3.65 -16.14 5.76
C PHE A 13 -2.45 -16.09 6.71
N PRO A 14 -2.40 -16.94 7.75
CA PRO A 14 -1.31 -16.93 8.73
C PRO A 14 -0.05 -17.65 8.26
N ALA A 15 -0.10 -18.39 7.14
CA ALA A 15 1.03 -19.15 6.63
C ALA A 15 2.20 -18.22 6.27
N GLY A 16 3.35 -18.46 6.90
CA GLY A 16 4.56 -17.66 6.72
C GLY A 16 4.59 -16.33 7.48
N ALA A 17 3.65 -16.10 8.40
CA ALA A 17 3.68 -14.91 9.25
C ALA A 17 4.99 -14.85 10.06
N GLY A 18 5.71 -13.73 9.97
CA GLY A 18 7.00 -13.51 10.64
C GLY A 18 8.23 -14.04 9.88
N HIS A 19 8.05 -14.72 8.75
CA HIS A 19 9.14 -15.26 7.92
C HIS A 19 8.99 -14.86 6.45
N GLU A 20 7.90 -15.23 5.81
CA GLU A 20 7.59 -14.90 4.40
C GLU A 20 6.61 -13.72 4.29
N THR A 21 6.95 -12.58 4.89
CA THR A 21 6.20 -11.33 4.70
C THR A 21 6.46 -10.73 3.31
N MET A 22 5.61 -9.79 2.90
CA MET A 22 5.88 -9.03 1.68
C MET A 22 7.28 -8.44 1.65
N PRO A 23 8.07 -8.67 0.57
CA PRO A 23 9.36 -8.04 0.41
C PRO A 23 9.23 -6.52 0.39
N GLU A 24 10.21 -5.84 0.99
CA GLU A 24 10.22 -4.37 1.08
C GLU A 24 10.18 -3.74 -0.32
N GLU A 25 10.86 -4.36 -1.29
CA GLU A 25 10.93 -3.90 -2.68
C GLU A 25 9.53 -3.84 -3.32
N ILE A 26 8.65 -4.78 -2.99
CA ILE A 26 7.27 -4.80 -3.48
C ILE A 26 6.46 -3.67 -2.82
N LEU A 27 6.65 -3.42 -1.52
CA LEU A 27 5.98 -2.32 -0.82
C LEU A 27 6.42 -0.96 -1.36
N ARG A 28 7.73 -0.77 -1.59
CA ARG A 28 8.30 0.42 -2.22
C ARG A 28 7.76 0.60 -3.64
N ALA A 29 7.66 -0.47 -4.42
CA ALA A 29 7.07 -0.43 -5.76
C ALA A 29 5.60 0.00 -5.73
N PHE A 30 4.81 -0.47 -4.75
CA PHE A 30 3.44 0.01 -4.56
C PHE A 30 3.39 1.50 -4.20
N ALA A 31 4.25 1.98 -3.31
CA ALA A 31 4.29 3.41 -2.96
C ALA A 31 4.59 4.29 -4.20
N ILE A 32 5.56 3.89 -5.02
CA ILE A 32 5.86 4.57 -6.30
C ILE A 32 4.64 4.54 -7.22
N LEU A 33 4.00 3.37 -7.38
CA LEU A 33 2.81 3.19 -8.22
C LEU A 33 1.66 4.08 -7.76
N LYS A 34 1.37 4.14 -6.46
CA LYS A 34 0.25 4.93 -5.91
C LYS A 34 0.49 6.43 -6.03
N LYS A 35 1.73 6.89 -5.80
CA LYS A 35 2.13 8.29 -6.01
C LYS A 35 1.95 8.69 -7.48
N ALA A 36 2.53 7.92 -8.40
CA ALA A 36 2.40 8.18 -9.84
C ALA A 36 0.93 8.15 -10.30
N ALA A 37 0.13 7.22 -9.78
CA ALA A 37 -1.30 7.16 -10.08
C ALA A 37 -2.07 8.39 -9.55
N ALA A 38 -1.72 8.89 -8.36
CA ALA A 38 -2.33 10.11 -7.82
C ALA A 38 -1.99 11.34 -8.67
N GLU A 39 -0.72 11.50 -9.04
CA GLU A 39 -0.24 12.59 -9.89
C GLU A 39 -0.88 12.56 -11.30
N ALA A 40 -0.93 11.39 -11.93
CA ALA A 40 -1.59 11.22 -13.22
C ALA A 40 -3.11 11.50 -13.13
N ASN A 41 -3.78 10.98 -12.10
CA ASN A 41 -5.21 11.24 -11.89
C ASN A 41 -5.50 12.71 -11.61
N ARG A 42 -4.59 13.41 -10.92
CA ARG A 42 -4.69 14.84 -10.71
C ARG A 42 -4.61 15.61 -12.03
N ALA A 43 -3.70 15.23 -12.92
CA ALA A 43 -3.55 15.86 -14.23
C ALA A 43 -4.77 15.63 -15.14
N LEU A 44 -5.37 14.43 -15.10
CA LEU A 44 -6.45 14.04 -16.00
C LEU A 44 -7.86 14.34 -15.46
N VAL A 45 -8.06 14.24 -14.13
CA VAL A 45 -9.38 14.34 -13.49
C VAL A 45 -9.32 15.15 -12.17
N PRO A 46 -8.90 16.42 -12.22
CA PRO A 46 -8.63 17.26 -11.04
C PRO A 46 -9.85 17.48 -10.13
N GLN A 47 -11.07 17.33 -10.64
CA GLN A 47 -12.31 17.39 -9.88
C GLN A 47 -12.54 16.16 -8.99
N ARG A 48 -11.93 15.00 -9.32
CA ARG A 48 -11.99 13.77 -8.50
C ARG A 48 -10.75 13.62 -7.62
N MET A 49 -9.59 13.95 -8.18
CA MET A 49 -8.31 13.99 -7.48
C MET A 49 -7.92 15.44 -7.22
N THR A 50 -8.36 15.99 -6.09
CA THR A 50 -8.04 17.38 -5.69
C THR A 50 -6.55 17.50 -5.33
N GLU A 51 -6.04 18.74 -5.29
CA GLU A 51 -4.68 19.02 -4.79
C GLU A 51 -4.44 18.42 -3.42
N GLU A 52 -5.36 18.64 -2.50
CA GLU A 52 -5.27 18.13 -1.13
C GLU A 52 -5.14 16.61 -1.08
N LYS A 53 -5.95 15.88 -1.87
CA LYS A 53 -5.87 14.42 -1.95
C LYS A 53 -4.55 13.97 -2.56
N CYS A 54 -4.15 14.58 -3.67
CA CYS A 54 -2.90 14.25 -4.36
C CYS A 54 -1.69 14.45 -3.43
N ALA A 55 -1.63 15.60 -2.74
CA ALA A 55 -0.57 15.94 -1.79
C ALA A 55 -0.57 15.00 -0.58
N ALA A 56 -1.74 14.67 -0.03
CA ALA A 56 -1.85 13.72 1.07
C ALA A 56 -1.36 12.31 0.69
N ILE A 57 -1.82 11.79 -0.45
CA ILE A 57 -1.39 10.47 -0.96
C ILE A 57 0.12 10.47 -1.25
N SER A 58 0.62 11.52 -1.91
CA SER A 58 2.04 11.62 -2.27
C SER A 58 2.94 11.63 -1.03
N ARG A 59 2.56 12.41 0.00
CA ARG A 59 3.26 12.44 1.28
C ARG A 59 3.28 11.07 1.95
N SER A 60 2.15 10.37 2.05
CA SER A 60 2.14 9.03 2.63
C SER A 60 2.98 8.03 1.84
N CYS A 61 3.03 8.15 0.50
CA CYS A 61 3.93 7.34 -0.32
C CYS A 61 5.41 7.65 -0.03
N ASP A 62 5.75 8.93 0.14
CA ASP A 62 7.11 9.35 0.51
C ASP A 62 7.50 8.85 1.92
N GLU A 63 6.56 8.84 2.87
CA GLU A 63 6.76 8.26 4.21
C GLU A 63 7.02 6.74 4.15
N ILE A 64 6.33 6.00 3.26
CA ILE A 64 6.62 4.58 3.00
C ILE A 64 8.03 4.42 2.42
N LEU A 65 8.39 5.22 1.40
CA LEU A 65 9.70 5.14 0.75
C LEU A 65 10.86 5.52 1.68
N ALA A 66 10.59 6.35 2.69
CA ALA A 66 11.51 6.71 3.75
C ALA A 66 11.57 5.69 4.92
N GLY A 67 10.79 4.60 4.86
CA GLY A 67 10.74 3.57 5.91
C GLY A 67 10.01 4.01 7.20
N GLN A 68 9.32 5.16 7.18
CA GLN A 68 8.69 5.72 8.38
C GLN A 68 7.44 4.95 8.81
N LEU A 69 6.86 4.17 7.87
CA LEU A 69 5.66 3.37 8.09
C LEU A 69 5.96 1.87 8.16
N ASP A 70 7.23 1.48 8.32
CA ASP A 70 7.63 0.09 8.51
C ASP A 70 6.84 -0.56 9.67
N GLY A 71 6.52 -1.84 9.51
CA GLY A 71 5.63 -2.56 10.42
C GLY A 71 4.12 -2.35 10.18
N ASN A 72 3.71 -1.44 9.27
CA ASN A 72 2.30 -1.32 8.86
C ASN A 72 1.87 -2.22 7.69
N PHE A 73 2.78 -3.10 7.24
CA PHE A 73 2.55 -4.01 6.11
C PHE A 73 2.72 -5.48 6.55
N PRO A 74 1.83 -6.03 7.39
CA PRO A 74 2.04 -7.31 8.06
C PRO A 74 1.69 -8.54 7.19
N LEU A 75 1.38 -8.34 5.91
CA LEU A 75 0.84 -9.41 5.06
C LEU A 75 1.94 -10.31 4.49
N VAL A 76 1.60 -11.58 4.35
CA VAL A 76 2.48 -12.66 3.88
C VAL A 76 2.44 -12.81 2.36
N VAL A 77 3.44 -13.50 1.81
CA VAL A 77 3.49 -13.96 0.41
C VAL A 77 2.32 -14.87 0.08
N PHE A 78 1.96 -15.76 0.99
CA PHE A 78 0.91 -16.76 0.79
C PHE A 78 -0.49 -16.18 1.06
N GLN A 79 -0.88 -15.23 0.23
CA GLN A 79 -2.19 -14.57 0.24
C GLN A 79 -2.96 -14.92 -1.05
N THR A 80 -3.96 -14.13 -1.45
CA THR A 80 -4.60 -14.31 -2.75
C THR A 80 -3.59 -14.18 -3.90
N GLY A 81 -3.72 -15.04 -4.92
CA GLY A 81 -2.77 -15.10 -6.05
C GLY A 81 -2.72 -13.83 -6.91
N SER A 82 -3.72 -12.94 -6.82
CA SER A 82 -3.71 -11.64 -7.49
C SER A 82 -2.99 -10.54 -6.73
N GLY A 83 -2.56 -10.78 -5.47
CA GLY A 83 -1.95 -9.75 -4.62
C GLY A 83 -2.90 -8.65 -4.15
N THR A 84 -4.23 -8.88 -4.23
CA THR A 84 -5.23 -7.87 -3.88
C THR A 84 -5.09 -7.38 -2.44
N GLN A 85 -4.71 -8.24 -1.49
CA GLN A 85 -4.63 -7.82 -0.10
C GLN A 85 -3.42 -6.92 0.16
N SER A 86 -2.26 -7.19 -0.43
CA SER A 86 -1.12 -6.25 -0.40
C SER A 86 -1.45 -4.93 -1.07
N ASN A 87 -2.12 -4.94 -2.23
CA ASN A 87 -2.60 -3.71 -2.86
C ASN A 87 -3.54 -2.92 -1.94
N MET A 88 -4.46 -3.61 -1.25
CA MET A 88 -5.37 -2.97 -0.28
C MET A 88 -4.72 -2.62 1.04
N ASN A 89 -3.53 -3.16 1.35
CA ASN A 89 -2.75 -2.75 2.52
C ASN A 89 -2.05 -1.41 2.26
N VAL A 90 -1.63 -1.14 1.03
CA VAL A 90 -1.00 0.13 0.67
C VAL A 90 -2.03 1.23 0.38
N ASN A 91 -3.22 0.86 -0.11
CA ASN A 91 -4.36 1.80 -0.23
C ASN A 91 -4.84 2.30 1.13
#